data_AF-A0A933GA65-F1
#
_entry.id   AF-A0A933GA65-F1
#
_cell.length_a   1.000
_cell.length_b   1.000
_cell.length_c   1.000
_cell.angle_alpha   90.00
_cell.angle_beta   90.00
_cell.angle_gamma   90.00
#
_symmetry.space_group_name_H-M   'P 1'
#
loop_
_entity.id
_entity.type
_entity.pdbx_description
1 polymer ?
#
loop_
_entity_poly.entity_id
_entity_poly.type
_entity_poly.pdbx_seq_one_letter_code
_entity_poly.pdbx_strand_id
1 'polypeptide(L)'
;MRFEAARTDRFGLARPAVDAHTLGVSSIEQLLTDCGYEVASVDAELSEAFNQPQDPRNLRAIERWIRQERITVLGLSYRLDPAGGAAVFARLVHQLKTARLLAAQGGPIRGLFFAGLPLACTMVEQQNPEVSGVFRGDETPAETLRILRIDPRALPADLAQGVRYDEDRLSFGKDLIARGEHLQVKPADRGSYEGFGTERDTLLARLRHHAEHGLPPLMRAHVGPYLPNRDQAVQLFLQWCRQLAASGHLDVLSVGTSQLSQSHFGEDWGARANGGGVPLNSAEEFAAVWEAARPMLVRTYAATRNIPELARMYERTIHIA
;
A
#
# COMPACT_ATOMS: atom_id res chain seq x y z
N MET A 1 28.40 10.68 9.29
CA MET A 1 28.09 11.95 8.58
C MET A 1 26.63 11.90 8.19
N ARG A 2 25.85 12.95 8.48
CA ARG A 2 24.45 13.03 8.05
C ARG A 2 24.44 13.26 6.53
N PHE A 3 23.69 12.45 5.80
CA PHE A 3 23.54 12.57 4.34
C PHE A 3 22.95 13.94 3.96
N GLU A 4 23.43 14.51 2.86
CA GLU A 4 22.90 15.73 2.24
C GLU A 4 22.95 15.54 0.72
N ALA A 5 21.81 15.76 0.05
CA ALA A 5 21.67 15.51 -1.37
C ALA A 5 22.39 16.60 -2.19
N ALA A 6 23.41 16.20 -2.93
CA ALA A 6 24.14 17.05 -3.87
C ALA A 6 23.56 16.92 -5.28
N ARG A 7 23.67 17.95 -6.11
CA ARG A 7 23.19 17.93 -7.52
C ARG A 7 23.82 16.84 -8.39
N THR A 8 24.96 16.32 -7.98
CA THR A 8 25.66 15.21 -8.64
C THR A 8 25.15 13.84 -8.19
N ASP A 9 24.24 13.78 -7.21
CA ASP A 9 23.70 12.52 -6.74
C ASP A 9 22.69 11.93 -7.72
N ARG A 10 22.78 10.62 -7.89
CA ARG A 10 21.84 9.83 -8.69
C ARG A 10 21.11 8.84 -7.80
N PHE A 11 19.78 8.89 -7.84
CA PHE A 11 18.90 8.13 -6.97
C PHE A 11 18.54 6.79 -7.62
N GLY A 12 18.86 5.69 -6.96
CA GLY A 12 18.38 4.36 -7.29
C GLY A 12 17.13 4.04 -6.49
N LEU A 13 16.01 3.77 -7.16
CA LEU A 13 14.75 3.38 -6.51
C LEU A 13 14.48 1.90 -6.76
N ALA A 14 14.46 1.13 -5.68
CA ALA A 14 14.29 -0.32 -5.71
C ALA A 14 13.02 -0.75 -4.99
N ARG A 15 12.39 -1.81 -5.52
CA ARG A 15 11.36 -2.58 -4.84
C ARG A 15 11.54 -4.07 -5.13
N PRO A 16 11.30 -4.97 -4.17
CA PRO A 16 11.23 -6.39 -4.42
C PRO A 16 10.03 -6.73 -5.33
N ALA A 17 10.16 -7.71 -6.22
CA ALA A 17 9.09 -8.08 -7.14
C ALA A 17 7.81 -8.59 -6.43
N VAL A 18 7.94 -9.14 -5.23
CA VAL A 18 6.77 -9.57 -4.42
C VAL A 18 5.87 -8.39 -4.01
N ASP A 19 6.41 -7.17 -3.98
CA ASP A 19 5.64 -5.99 -3.61
C ASP A 19 5.10 -5.28 -4.87
N ALA A 20 3.78 -5.35 -5.04
CA ALA A 20 3.07 -4.76 -6.16
C ALA A 20 2.86 -3.23 -6.01
N HIS A 21 3.19 -2.63 -4.87
CA HIS A 21 2.94 -1.21 -4.62
C HIS A 21 3.99 -0.31 -5.32
N THR A 22 3.60 0.34 -6.41
CA THR A 22 4.48 1.20 -7.23
C THR A 22 4.19 2.69 -7.11
N LEU A 23 3.02 3.08 -6.61
CA LEU A 23 2.58 4.48 -6.58
C LEU A 23 3.56 5.38 -5.82
N GLY A 24 4.00 4.98 -4.63
CA GLY A 24 4.95 5.78 -3.84
C GLY A 24 6.31 5.95 -4.52
N VAL A 25 6.81 4.90 -5.17
CA VAL A 25 8.06 4.93 -5.94
C VAL A 25 7.94 5.91 -7.12
N SER A 26 6.83 5.83 -7.86
CA SER A 26 6.58 6.70 -9.02
C SER A 26 6.44 8.18 -8.60
N SER A 27 5.77 8.44 -7.47
CA SER A 27 5.65 9.80 -6.94
C SER A 27 6.99 10.40 -6.52
N ILE A 28 7.87 9.62 -5.87
CA ILE A 28 9.22 10.08 -5.51
C ILE A 28 10.09 10.28 -6.75
N GLU A 29 10.01 9.37 -7.73
CA GLU A 29 10.73 9.49 -9.00
C GLU A 29 10.36 10.79 -9.72
N GLN A 30 9.06 11.10 -9.81
CA GLN A 30 8.58 12.35 -10.42
C GLN A 30 9.07 13.56 -9.63
N LEU A 31 8.92 13.57 -8.30
CA LEU A 31 9.35 14.69 -7.45
C LEU A 31 10.85 14.97 -7.57
N LEU A 32 11.69 13.93 -7.57
CA LEU A 32 13.14 14.04 -7.76
C LEU A 32 13.48 14.60 -9.15
N THR A 33 12.81 14.10 -10.18
CA THR A 33 13.00 14.55 -11.57
C THR A 33 12.59 16.02 -11.73
N ASP A 34 11.46 16.43 -11.14
CA ASP A 34 10.98 17.82 -11.14
C ASP A 34 11.94 18.74 -10.38
N CYS A 35 12.60 18.24 -9.34
CA CYS A 35 13.68 18.93 -8.66
C CYS A 35 14.99 18.95 -9.46
N GLY A 36 15.10 18.25 -10.59
CA GLY A 36 16.29 18.21 -11.45
C GLY A 36 17.36 17.19 -11.04
N TYR A 37 16.98 16.10 -10.37
CA TYR A 37 17.87 14.97 -10.07
C TYR A 37 17.69 13.85 -11.09
N GLU A 38 18.77 13.09 -11.32
CA GLU A 38 18.70 11.87 -12.10
C GLU A 38 18.22 10.70 -11.22
N VAL A 39 17.29 9.92 -11.75
CA VAL A 39 16.71 8.76 -11.08
C VAL A 39 16.91 7.52 -11.96
N ALA A 40 17.14 6.38 -11.32
CA ALA A 40 17.18 5.06 -11.94
C ALA A 40 16.27 4.12 -11.15
N SER A 41 15.25 3.58 -11.80
CA SER A 41 14.32 2.62 -11.21
C SER A 41 14.66 1.19 -11.64
N VAL A 42 14.44 0.22 -10.76
CA VAL A 42 14.69 -1.20 -11.05
C VAL A 42 13.70 -1.74 -12.08
N ASP A 43 14.17 -2.59 -13.00
CA ASP A 43 13.32 -3.36 -13.89
C ASP A 43 12.80 -4.65 -13.22
N ALA A 44 12.03 -5.46 -13.96
CA ALA A 44 11.44 -6.69 -13.43
C ALA A 44 12.49 -7.73 -12.99
N GLU A 45 13.57 -7.90 -13.74
CA GLU A 45 14.63 -8.87 -13.41
C GLU A 45 15.36 -8.44 -12.14
N LEU A 46 15.69 -7.16 -12.02
CA LEU A 46 16.37 -6.62 -10.87
C LEU A 46 15.46 -6.56 -9.64
N SER A 47 14.16 -6.32 -9.80
CA SER A 47 13.17 -6.44 -8.72
C SER A 47 13.15 -7.85 -8.11
N GLU A 48 13.32 -8.92 -8.91
CA GLU A 48 13.46 -10.28 -8.39
C GLU A 48 14.75 -10.44 -7.56
N ALA A 49 15.86 -9.83 -7.99
CA ALA A 49 17.10 -9.85 -7.21
C ALA A 49 16.93 -9.20 -5.82
N PHE A 50 16.10 -8.14 -5.73
CA PHE A 50 15.77 -7.48 -4.45
C PHE A 50 14.85 -8.30 -3.53
N ASN A 51 14.21 -9.38 -4.01
CA ASN A 51 13.50 -10.32 -3.12
C ASN A 51 14.46 -11.01 -2.15
N GLN A 52 15.66 -11.36 -2.65
CA GLN A 52 16.67 -12.13 -1.91
C GLN A 52 18.07 -11.57 -2.16
N PRO A 53 18.40 -10.39 -1.61
CA PRO A 53 19.69 -9.73 -1.87
C PRO A 53 20.90 -10.54 -1.36
N GLN A 54 20.69 -11.49 -0.44
CA GLN A 54 21.73 -12.36 0.10
C GLN A 54 22.25 -13.43 -0.87
N ASP A 55 21.53 -13.72 -1.96
CA ASP A 55 22.04 -14.64 -2.98
C ASP A 55 23.23 -13.99 -3.73
N PRO A 56 24.39 -14.66 -3.84
CA PRO A 56 25.56 -14.11 -4.53
C PRO A 56 25.30 -13.66 -5.97
N ARG A 57 24.37 -14.30 -6.70
CA ARG A 57 23.99 -13.90 -8.06
C ARG A 57 23.21 -12.58 -8.05
N ASN A 58 22.26 -12.47 -7.14
CA ASN A 58 21.44 -11.27 -6.95
C ASN A 58 22.29 -10.08 -6.50
N LEU A 59 23.20 -10.30 -5.54
CA LEU A 59 24.14 -9.27 -5.10
C LEU A 59 25.00 -8.74 -6.25
N ARG A 60 25.52 -9.63 -7.12
CA ARG A 60 26.30 -9.20 -8.29
C ARG A 60 25.47 -8.37 -9.27
N ALA A 61 24.19 -8.71 -9.46
CA ALA A 61 23.27 -7.92 -10.29
C ALA A 61 23.02 -6.53 -9.70
N ILE A 62 22.71 -6.47 -8.40
CA ILE A 62 22.50 -5.21 -7.66
C ILE A 62 23.77 -4.33 -7.69
N GLU A 63 24.94 -4.91 -7.43
CA GLU A 63 26.21 -4.19 -7.50
C GLU A 63 26.48 -3.64 -8.90
N ARG A 64 26.28 -4.46 -9.93
CA ARG A 64 26.47 -4.05 -11.32
C ARG A 64 25.58 -2.87 -11.67
N TRP A 65 24.30 -2.94 -11.30
CA TRP A 65 23.35 -1.85 -11.52
C TRP A 65 23.78 -0.57 -10.80
N ILE A 66 24.14 -0.65 -9.51
CA ILE A 66 24.64 0.50 -8.74
C ILE A 66 25.82 1.17 -9.45
N ARG A 67 26.78 0.39 -9.97
CA ARG A 67 27.97 0.93 -10.62
C ARG A 67 27.70 1.47 -12.03
N GLN A 68 26.91 0.75 -12.83
CA GLN A 68 26.58 1.14 -14.20
C GLN A 68 25.75 2.42 -14.21
N GLU A 69 24.74 2.50 -13.34
CA GLU A 69 23.89 3.67 -13.20
C GLU A 69 24.52 4.74 -12.30
N ARG A 70 25.72 4.54 -11.78
CA ARG A 70 26.43 5.50 -10.91
C ARG A 70 25.58 5.98 -9.72
N ILE A 71 24.80 5.07 -9.14
CA ILE A 71 23.89 5.37 -8.04
C ILE A 71 24.71 5.76 -6.81
N THR A 72 24.35 6.89 -6.21
CA THR A 72 24.96 7.38 -4.96
C THR A 72 23.96 7.39 -3.80
N VAL A 73 22.66 7.33 -4.09
CA VAL A 73 21.59 7.26 -3.09
C VAL A 73 20.66 6.12 -3.43
N LEU A 74 20.44 5.18 -2.51
CA LEU A 74 19.60 4.01 -2.76
C LEU A 74 18.39 4.00 -1.83
N GLY A 75 17.19 3.97 -2.40
CA GLY A 75 15.93 3.79 -1.70
C GLY A 75 15.34 2.41 -1.94
N LEU A 76 14.90 1.72 -0.88
CA LEU A 76 14.13 0.47 -0.98
C LEU A 76 12.69 0.68 -0.50
N SER A 77 11.72 0.33 -1.32
CA SER A 77 10.29 0.31 -0.95
C SER A 77 9.80 -1.10 -0.62
N TYR A 78 9.09 -1.28 0.49
CA TYR A 78 8.42 -2.52 0.89
C TYR A 78 7.19 -2.28 1.77
N ARG A 79 5.99 -2.70 1.31
CA ARG A 79 4.71 -2.38 1.96
C ARG A 79 3.81 -3.58 2.30
N LEU A 80 4.31 -4.82 2.21
CA LEU A 80 3.52 -6.01 2.52
C LEU A 80 3.29 -6.19 4.03
N ASP A 81 4.36 -6.45 4.78
CA ASP A 81 4.33 -6.52 6.25
C ASP A 81 5.58 -5.89 6.91
N PRO A 82 5.48 -5.48 8.19
CA PRO A 82 6.58 -4.80 8.87
C PRO A 82 7.86 -5.62 9.05
N ALA A 83 7.72 -6.89 9.41
CA ALA A 83 8.86 -7.75 9.72
C ALA A 83 9.62 -8.14 8.45
N GLY A 84 8.89 -8.48 7.39
CA GLY A 84 9.42 -8.75 6.05
C GLY A 84 10.20 -7.56 5.51
N GLY A 85 9.64 -6.35 5.59
CA GLY A 85 10.29 -5.14 5.10
C GLY A 85 11.59 -4.82 5.83
N ALA A 86 11.56 -4.84 7.16
CA ALA A 86 12.76 -4.64 7.97
C ALA A 86 13.84 -5.70 7.70
N ALA A 87 13.44 -6.97 7.56
CA ALA A 87 14.37 -8.07 7.31
C ALA A 87 15.02 -8.01 5.92
N VAL A 88 14.26 -7.67 4.87
CA VAL A 88 14.82 -7.48 3.52
C VAL A 88 15.81 -6.32 3.50
N PHE A 89 15.46 -5.19 4.12
CA PHE A 89 16.34 -4.03 4.18
C PHE A 89 17.63 -4.35 4.96
N ALA A 90 17.53 -5.02 6.12
CA ALA A 90 18.71 -5.43 6.90
C ALA A 90 19.64 -6.36 6.11
N ARG A 91 19.09 -7.32 5.36
CA ARG A 91 19.87 -8.17 4.46
C ARG A 91 20.55 -7.35 3.37
N LEU A 92 19.85 -6.42 2.73
CA LEU A 92 20.43 -5.52 1.73
C LEU A 92 21.60 -4.72 2.31
N VAL A 93 21.42 -4.05 3.45
CA VAL A 93 22.48 -3.27 4.11
C VAL A 93 23.70 -4.13 4.42
N HIS A 94 23.49 -5.34 4.93
CA HIS A 94 24.58 -6.28 5.19
C HIS A 94 25.36 -6.62 3.91
N GLN A 95 24.68 -6.88 2.80
CA GLN A 95 25.35 -7.19 1.53
C GLN A 95 26.09 -5.99 0.93
N LEU A 96 25.53 -4.79 1.02
CA LEU A 96 26.22 -3.56 0.60
C LEU A 96 27.51 -3.33 1.40
N LYS A 97 27.51 -3.64 2.70
CA LYS A 97 28.71 -3.58 3.55
C LYS A 97 29.76 -4.61 3.13
N THR A 98 29.34 -5.85 2.89
CA THR A 98 30.24 -6.93 2.47
C THR A 98 30.88 -6.63 1.11
N ALA A 99 30.12 -6.04 0.18
CA ALA A 99 30.61 -5.61 -1.13
C ALA A 99 31.36 -4.26 -1.10
N ARG A 100 31.52 -3.61 0.07
CA ARG A 100 32.17 -2.30 0.25
C ARG A 100 31.56 -1.20 -0.63
N LEU A 101 30.23 -1.20 -0.78
CA LEU A 101 29.50 -0.24 -1.60
C LEU A 101 29.12 1.04 -0.85
N LEU A 102 29.24 1.07 0.48
CA LEU A 102 28.97 2.26 1.27
C LEU A 102 30.14 3.26 1.20
N ALA A 103 29.83 4.56 1.19
CA ALA A 103 30.82 5.63 1.14
C ALA A 103 31.81 5.60 2.31
N ALA A 104 31.37 5.19 3.50
CA ALA A 104 32.25 4.97 4.65
C ALA A 104 33.32 3.89 4.42
N GLN A 105 33.14 3.04 3.39
CA GLN A 105 34.07 1.98 2.98
C GLN A 105 34.76 2.29 1.64
N GLY A 106 34.60 3.52 1.11
CA GLY A 106 35.12 3.92 -0.21
C GLY A 106 34.22 3.54 -1.39
N GLY A 107 32.99 3.08 -1.14
CA GLY A 107 32.00 2.79 -2.18
C GLY A 107 31.19 4.02 -2.61
N PRO A 108 30.31 3.89 -3.63
CA PRO A 108 29.57 5.01 -4.19
C PRO A 108 28.35 5.44 -3.35
N ILE A 109 27.78 4.56 -2.53
CA ILE A 109 26.52 4.81 -1.83
C ILE A 109 26.73 5.71 -0.61
N ARG A 110 26.27 6.95 -0.71
CA ARG A 110 26.35 7.99 0.32
C ARG A 110 25.10 8.06 1.19
N GLY A 111 23.95 7.61 0.68
CA GLY A 111 22.67 7.64 1.38
C GLY A 111 21.85 6.37 1.17
N LEU A 112 21.22 5.89 2.23
CA LEU A 112 20.32 4.74 2.22
C LEU A 112 18.97 5.14 2.77
N PHE A 113 17.90 4.82 2.06
CA PHE A 113 16.55 5.16 2.45
C PHE A 113 15.63 3.93 2.40
N PHE A 114 14.63 3.92 3.25
CA PHE A 114 13.63 2.87 3.29
C PHE A 114 12.21 3.45 3.30
N ALA A 115 11.34 2.95 2.43
CA ALA A 115 9.93 3.30 2.40
C ALA A 115 9.08 2.07 2.73
N GLY A 116 8.11 2.19 3.65
CA GLY A 116 7.27 1.06 4.02
C GLY A 116 6.21 1.40 5.06
N LEU A 117 5.63 0.37 5.69
CA LEU A 117 4.65 0.55 6.75
C LEU A 117 5.30 1.25 7.98
N PRO A 118 4.57 2.06 8.77
CA PRO A 118 5.15 2.80 9.89
C PRO A 118 5.95 1.94 10.89
N LEU A 119 5.45 0.74 11.22
CA LEU A 119 6.16 -0.18 12.10
C LEU A 119 7.46 -0.70 11.46
N ALA A 120 7.46 -0.94 10.14
CA ALA A 120 8.64 -1.35 9.38
C ALA A 120 9.73 -0.27 9.43
N CYS A 121 9.34 0.99 9.21
CA CYS A 121 10.24 2.14 9.29
C CYS A 121 10.90 2.25 10.67
N THR A 122 10.11 2.13 11.74
CA THR A 122 10.63 2.14 13.11
C THR A 122 11.61 1.00 13.37
N MET A 123 11.32 -0.22 12.89
CA MET A 123 12.23 -1.35 13.01
C MET A 123 13.53 -1.12 12.23
N VAL A 124 13.45 -0.56 11.01
CA VAL A 124 14.62 -0.23 10.18
C VAL A 124 15.52 0.79 10.87
N GLU A 125 14.95 1.88 11.39
CA GLU A 125 15.69 2.92 12.14
C GLU A 125 16.43 2.35 13.36
N GLN A 126 15.81 1.39 14.06
CA GLN A 126 16.42 0.75 15.23
C GLN A 126 17.52 -0.27 14.87
N GLN A 127 17.36 -0.99 13.77
CA GLN A 127 18.23 -2.12 13.40
C GLN A 127 19.40 -1.72 12.48
N ASN A 128 19.27 -0.62 11.75
CA ASN A 128 20.20 -0.25 10.68
C ASN A 128 20.68 1.20 10.85
N PRO A 129 21.78 1.45 11.59
CA PRO A 129 22.28 2.80 11.82
C PRO A 129 22.77 3.50 10.54
N GLU A 130 22.93 2.76 9.43
CA GLU A 130 23.28 3.31 8.13
C GLU A 130 22.11 3.97 7.39
N VAL A 131 20.86 3.75 7.84
CA VAL A 131 19.70 4.38 7.21
C VAL A 131 19.75 5.89 7.41
N SER A 132 19.66 6.62 6.30
CA SER A 132 19.72 8.09 6.26
C SER A 132 18.36 8.74 6.48
N GLY A 133 17.28 8.01 6.18
CA GLY A 133 15.90 8.42 6.43
C GLY A 133 14.91 7.33 6.03
N VAL A 134 13.69 7.45 6.53
CA VAL A 134 12.58 6.52 6.23
C VAL A 134 11.34 7.27 5.78
N PHE A 135 10.51 6.60 4.96
CA PHE A 135 9.23 7.09 4.47
C PHE A 135 8.12 6.12 4.89
N ARG A 136 7.12 6.62 5.61
CA ARG A 136 6.00 5.88 6.20
C ARG A 136 4.79 5.83 5.26
N GLY A 137 4.80 6.63 4.21
CA GLY A 137 3.83 6.59 3.11
C GLY A 137 2.72 7.63 3.21
N ASP A 138 2.79 8.54 4.18
CA ASP A 138 1.88 9.67 4.38
C ASP A 138 2.60 11.03 4.28
N GLU A 139 3.88 11.03 3.88
CA GLU A 139 4.66 12.26 3.70
C GLU A 139 4.08 13.14 2.58
N THR A 140 3.96 14.43 2.88
CA THR A 140 3.78 15.47 1.86
C THR A 140 5.06 15.63 1.01
N PRO A 141 4.98 16.19 -0.21
CA PRO A 141 6.17 16.47 -1.01
C PRO A 141 7.23 17.30 -0.27
N ALA A 142 6.81 18.28 0.55
CA ALA A 142 7.73 19.06 1.40
C ALA A 142 8.45 18.19 2.45
N GLU A 143 7.73 17.29 3.12
CA GLU A 143 8.32 16.34 4.07
C GLU A 143 9.28 15.38 3.36
N THR A 144 8.92 14.89 2.18
CA THR A 144 9.79 14.04 1.35
C THR A 144 11.10 14.74 1.03
N LEU A 145 11.07 15.98 0.53
CA LEU A 145 12.28 16.75 0.24
C LEU A 145 13.10 17.01 1.50
N ARG A 146 12.44 17.29 2.64
CA ARG A 146 13.12 17.50 3.92
C ARG A 146 13.84 16.25 4.42
N ILE A 147 13.23 15.07 4.26
CA ILE A 147 13.85 13.78 4.59
C ILE A 147 15.07 13.53 3.68
N LEU A 148 14.92 13.82 2.38
CA LEU A 148 16.00 13.72 1.40
C LEU A 148 17.06 14.82 1.52
N ARG A 149 16.84 15.82 2.39
CA ARG A 149 17.71 16.99 2.58
C ARG A 149 17.92 17.78 1.28
N ILE A 150 16.86 17.91 0.49
CA ILE A 150 16.80 18.75 -0.71
C ILE A 150 16.20 20.09 -0.30
N ASP A 151 16.83 21.21 -0.69
CA ASP A 151 16.29 22.55 -0.44
C ASP A 151 14.93 22.70 -1.16
N PRO A 152 13.83 23.01 -0.44
CA PRO A 152 12.52 23.24 -1.06
C PRO A 152 12.51 24.32 -2.13
N ARG A 153 13.47 25.26 -2.13
CA ARG A 153 13.65 26.26 -3.20
C ARG A 153 14.04 25.65 -4.55
N ALA A 154 14.44 24.38 -4.58
CA ALA A 154 14.68 23.63 -5.81
C ALA A 154 13.37 23.26 -6.55
N LEU A 155 12.20 23.46 -5.94
CA LEU A 155 10.92 23.15 -6.56
C LEU A 155 10.53 24.20 -7.63
N PRO A 156 10.02 23.76 -8.79
CA PRO A 156 9.31 24.64 -9.71
C PRO A 156 8.13 25.34 -9.01
N ALA A 157 7.84 26.59 -9.40
CA ALA A 157 6.83 27.43 -8.74
C ALA A 157 5.43 26.78 -8.72
N ASP A 158 5.06 26.07 -9.78
CA ASP A 158 3.77 25.38 -9.90
C ASP A 158 3.67 24.20 -8.90
N LEU A 159 4.77 23.47 -8.70
CA LEU A 159 4.83 22.40 -7.71
C LEU A 159 4.74 22.95 -6.29
N ALA A 160 5.39 24.09 -6.03
CA ALA A 160 5.36 24.74 -4.72
C ALA A 160 3.94 25.17 -4.29
N GLN A 161 3.06 25.53 -5.24
CA GLN A 161 1.65 25.79 -4.94
C GLN A 161 0.90 24.50 -4.57
N GLY A 162 1.15 23.39 -5.27
CA GLY A 162 0.60 22.07 -4.93
C GLY A 162 1.01 21.61 -3.53
N VAL A 163 2.29 21.79 -3.18
CA VAL A 163 2.81 21.50 -1.84
C VAL A 163 2.07 22.29 -0.76
N ARG A 164 1.83 23.59 -0.97
CA ARG A 164 1.12 24.41 0.00
C ARG A 164 -0.33 23.97 0.19
N TYR A 165 -1.04 23.63 -0.90
CA TYR A 165 -2.39 23.09 -0.80
C TYR A 165 -2.43 21.78 0.00
N ASP A 166 -1.47 20.88 -0.22
CA ASP A 166 -1.36 19.64 0.54
C ASP A 166 -1.08 19.89 2.03
N GLU A 167 -0.23 20.87 2.37
CA GLU A 167 0.03 21.28 3.76
C GLU A 167 -1.23 21.85 4.43
N ASP A 168 -1.98 22.72 3.75
CA ASP A 168 -3.24 23.28 4.25
C ASP A 168 -4.28 22.17 4.49
N ARG A 169 -4.40 21.22 3.55
CA ARG A 169 -5.29 20.05 3.67
C ARG A 169 -4.89 19.15 4.85
N LEU A 170 -3.60 18.92 5.05
CA LEU A 170 -3.09 18.13 6.17
C LEU A 170 -3.32 18.84 7.51
N SER A 171 -3.10 20.15 7.57
CA SER A 171 -3.37 20.97 8.75
C SER A 171 -4.85 20.90 9.13
N PHE A 172 -5.74 21.07 8.15
CA PHE A 172 -7.17 20.92 8.36
C PHE A 172 -7.53 19.52 8.92
N GLY A 173 -6.95 18.46 8.37
CA GLY A 173 -7.18 17.09 8.87
C GLY A 173 -6.70 16.88 10.31
N LYS A 174 -5.51 17.41 10.66
CA LYS A 174 -4.97 17.37 12.02
C LYS A 174 -5.87 18.12 13.00
N ASP A 175 -6.36 19.29 12.61
CA ASP A 175 -7.29 20.09 13.41
C ASP A 175 -8.63 19.36 13.61
N LEU A 176 -9.19 18.75 12.57
CA LEU A 176 -10.41 17.95 12.64
C LEU A 176 -10.28 16.77 13.61
N ILE A 177 -9.13 16.09 13.61
CA ILE A 177 -8.83 15.00 14.54
C ILE A 177 -8.70 15.54 15.97
N ALA A 178 -7.92 16.61 16.15
CA ALA A 178 -7.65 17.21 17.46
C ALA A 178 -8.95 17.72 18.14
N ARG A 179 -9.90 18.25 17.36
CA ARG A 179 -11.21 18.66 17.87
C ARG A 179 -12.12 17.50 18.24
N GLY A 180 -11.88 16.31 17.69
CA GLY A 180 -12.66 15.10 17.97
C GLY A 180 -14.11 15.14 17.44
N GLU A 181 -14.50 16.18 16.70
CA GLU A 181 -15.87 16.36 16.18
C GLU A 181 -16.31 15.20 15.28
N HIS A 182 -15.37 14.61 14.53
CA HIS A 182 -15.59 13.45 13.68
C HIS A 182 -16.07 12.21 14.47
N LEU A 183 -15.72 12.08 15.76
CA LEU A 183 -16.18 10.97 16.62
C LEU A 183 -17.66 11.09 17.00
N GLN A 184 -18.25 12.29 16.85
CA GLN A 184 -19.66 12.54 17.13
C GLN A 184 -20.55 12.30 15.90
N VAL A 185 -19.95 12.03 14.73
CA VAL A 185 -20.69 11.76 13.48
C VAL A 185 -21.38 10.40 13.61
N LYS A 186 -22.68 10.46 13.85
CA LYS A 186 -23.54 9.28 13.91
C LYS A 186 -23.78 8.73 12.50
N PRO A 187 -23.94 7.41 12.35
CA PRO A 187 -24.40 6.85 11.09
C PRO A 187 -25.76 7.44 10.72
N ALA A 188 -25.99 7.65 9.41
CA ALA A 188 -27.30 8.03 8.93
C ALA A 188 -28.31 6.92 9.26
N ASP A 189 -29.48 7.30 9.78
CA ASP A 189 -30.61 6.38 9.85
C ASP A 189 -31.09 6.14 8.42
N ARG A 190 -30.85 4.93 7.93
CA ARG A 190 -31.18 4.53 6.56
C ARG A 190 -32.61 4.02 6.44
N GLY A 191 -33.35 3.96 7.55
CA GLY A 191 -34.61 3.25 7.62
C GLY A 191 -34.45 1.78 7.26
N SER A 192 -35.57 1.14 6.95
CA SER A 192 -35.61 -0.19 6.35
C SER A 192 -36.67 -0.22 5.26
N TYR A 193 -36.45 -1.08 4.28
CA TYR A 193 -37.42 -1.42 3.25
C TYR A 193 -37.44 -2.93 3.07
N GLU A 194 -38.45 -3.42 2.36
CA GLU A 194 -38.57 -4.86 2.10
C GLU A 194 -37.32 -5.41 1.40
N GLY A 195 -36.64 -6.34 2.07
CA GLY A 195 -35.43 -6.97 1.58
C GLY A 195 -34.12 -6.27 1.95
N PHE A 196 -34.12 -5.16 2.69
CA PHE A 196 -32.90 -4.50 3.16
C PHE A 196 -32.00 -5.47 3.94
N GLY A 197 -30.72 -5.53 3.58
CA GLY A 197 -29.73 -6.42 4.19
C GLY A 197 -30.00 -7.92 3.99
N THR A 198 -30.82 -8.28 3.00
CA THR A 198 -31.08 -9.68 2.62
C THR A 198 -30.53 -9.99 1.24
N GLU A 199 -30.69 -11.23 0.77
CA GLU A 199 -30.34 -11.66 -0.58
C GLU A 199 -31.10 -10.90 -1.69
N ARG A 200 -32.22 -10.26 -1.34
CA ARG A 200 -33.03 -9.43 -2.25
C ARG A 200 -32.61 -7.96 -2.25
N ASP A 201 -31.64 -7.60 -1.41
CA ASP A 201 -31.15 -6.23 -1.34
C ASP A 201 -30.31 -5.92 -2.59
N THR A 202 -30.60 -4.78 -3.24
CA THR A 202 -29.89 -4.36 -4.44
C THR A 202 -29.43 -2.91 -4.31
N LEU A 203 -28.37 -2.57 -5.05
CA LEU A 203 -27.90 -1.19 -5.14
C LEU A 203 -29.01 -0.24 -5.64
N LEU A 204 -29.81 -0.70 -6.61
CA LEU A 204 -30.91 0.09 -7.16
C LEU A 204 -32.00 0.34 -6.12
N ALA A 205 -32.34 -0.65 -5.29
CA ALA A 205 -33.31 -0.48 -4.20
C ALA A 205 -32.82 0.57 -3.19
N ARG A 206 -31.55 0.51 -2.78
CA ARG A 206 -30.95 1.52 -1.90
C ARG A 206 -30.98 2.92 -2.48
N LEU A 207 -30.56 3.07 -3.74
CA LEU A 207 -30.53 4.37 -4.40
C LEU A 207 -31.93 4.97 -4.52
N ARG A 208 -32.95 4.17 -4.85
CA ARG A 208 -34.35 4.61 -4.89
C ARG A 208 -34.84 5.03 -3.51
N HIS A 209 -34.63 4.19 -2.50
CA HIS A 209 -35.03 4.49 -1.13
C HIS A 209 -34.38 5.80 -0.64
N HIS A 210 -33.07 5.97 -0.88
CA HIS A 210 -32.36 7.19 -0.51
C HIS A 210 -32.88 8.43 -1.23
N ALA A 211 -33.16 8.33 -2.52
CA ALA A 211 -33.72 9.44 -3.29
C ALA A 211 -35.13 9.83 -2.81
N GLU A 212 -35.99 8.84 -2.52
CA GLU A 212 -37.37 9.05 -2.06
C GLU A 212 -37.43 9.67 -0.65
N HIS A 213 -36.46 9.36 0.21
CA HIS A 213 -36.44 9.81 1.61
C HIS A 213 -35.44 10.93 1.89
N GLY A 214 -34.77 11.46 0.85
CA GLY A 214 -33.79 12.54 0.99
C GLY A 214 -32.56 12.14 1.83
N LEU A 215 -32.17 10.86 1.80
CA LEU A 215 -31.02 10.34 2.53
C LEU A 215 -29.69 10.73 1.85
N PRO A 216 -28.58 10.78 2.62
CA PRO A 216 -27.26 11.10 2.07
C PRO A 216 -26.78 10.05 1.04
N PRO A 217 -25.70 10.34 0.29
CA PRO A 217 -25.09 9.39 -0.63
C PRO A 217 -24.72 8.06 0.03
N LEU A 218 -24.76 6.98 -0.75
CA LEU A 218 -24.30 5.67 -0.28
C LEU A 218 -22.79 5.69 -0.06
N MET A 219 -22.38 5.21 1.11
CA MET A 219 -20.98 5.16 1.51
C MET A 219 -20.38 3.79 1.23
N ARG A 220 -19.28 3.78 0.47
CA ARG A 220 -18.54 2.56 0.10
C ARG A 220 -17.10 2.65 0.57
N ALA A 221 -16.60 1.58 1.20
CA ALA A 221 -15.19 1.45 1.54
C ALA A 221 -14.57 0.22 0.90
N HIS A 222 -13.30 0.34 0.53
CA HIS A 222 -12.48 -0.76 0.05
C HIS A 222 -11.63 -1.30 1.19
N VAL A 223 -11.81 -2.58 1.53
CA VAL A 223 -11.26 -3.16 2.76
C VAL A 223 -10.74 -4.58 2.50
N GLY A 224 -9.50 -4.83 2.88
CA GLY A 224 -8.87 -6.16 2.81
C GLY A 224 -7.57 -6.17 3.59
N PRO A 225 -7.52 -6.75 4.82
CA PRO A 225 -6.29 -6.85 5.58
C PRO A 225 -5.32 -7.82 4.91
N TYR A 226 -4.04 -7.63 5.19
CA TYR A 226 -2.98 -8.58 4.84
C TYR A 226 -2.40 -9.19 6.12
N LEU A 227 -2.32 -10.52 6.15
CA LEU A 227 -1.46 -11.27 7.06
C LEU A 227 -0.74 -12.36 6.25
N PRO A 228 0.50 -12.74 6.62
CA PRO A 228 1.23 -13.80 5.93
C PRO A 228 0.52 -15.15 5.99
N ASN A 229 -0.15 -15.46 7.11
CA ASN A 229 -0.97 -16.64 7.23
C ASN A 229 -2.38 -16.38 6.67
N ARG A 230 -2.74 -17.15 5.64
CA ARG A 230 -4.00 -17.04 4.91
C ARG A 230 -5.22 -17.13 5.82
N ASP A 231 -5.30 -18.17 6.64
CA ASP A 231 -6.49 -18.44 7.44
C ASP A 231 -6.67 -17.36 8.52
N GLN A 232 -5.57 -16.90 9.13
CA GLN A 232 -5.59 -15.75 10.03
C GLN A 232 -6.04 -14.47 9.31
N ALA A 233 -5.60 -14.23 8.07
CA ALA A 233 -6.03 -13.07 7.28
C ALA A 233 -7.54 -13.10 7.00
N VAL A 234 -8.09 -14.27 6.65
CA VAL A 234 -9.54 -14.45 6.43
C VAL A 234 -10.32 -14.23 7.72
N GLN A 235 -9.87 -14.80 8.86
CA GLN A 235 -10.54 -14.61 10.14
C GLN A 235 -10.52 -13.13 10.60
N LEU A 236 -9.38 -12.45 10.44
CA LEU A 236 -9.27 -11.02 10.73
C LEU A 236 -10.22 -10.20 9.84
N PHE A 237 -10.33 -10.55 8.56
CA PHE A 237 -11.25 -9.87 7.66
C PHE A 237 -12.72 -10.05 8.05
N LEU A 238 -13.12 -11.27 8.43
CA LEU A 238 -14.49 -11.51 8.94
C LEU A 238 -14.78 -10.72 10.22
N GLN A 239 -13.80 -10.58 11.12
CA GLN A 239 -13.91 -9.71 12.29
C GLN A 239 -14.14 -8.25 11.88
N TRP A 240 -13.37 -7.73 10.92
CA TRP A 240 -13.53 -6.36 10.41
C TRP A 240 -14.89 -6.16 9.74
N CYS A 241 -15.38 -7.14 8.97
CA CYS A 241 -16.72 -7.09 8.36
C CYS A 241 -17.82 -6.86 9.41
N ARG A 242 -17.79 -7.62 10.51
CA ARG A 242 -18.76 -7.47 11.62
C ARG A 242 -18.66 -6.11 12.30
N GLN A 243 -17.45 -5.61 12.51
CA GLN A 243 -17.24 -4.29 13.11
C GLN A 243 -17.76 -3.16 12.22
N LEU A 244 -17.49 -3.22 10.92
CA LEU A 244 -17.97 -2.25 9.94
C LEU A 244 -19.48 -2.30 9.76
N ALA A 245 -20.07 -3.50 9.79
CA ALA A 245 -21.52 -3.67 9.76
C ALA A 245 -22.17 -3.04 11.01
N ALA A 246 -21.60 -3.32 12.19
CA ALA A 246 -22.12 -2.83 13.47
C ALA A 246 -21.98 -1.31 13.65
N SER A 247 -21.01 -0.66 12.99
CA SER A 247 -20.86 0.80 13.07
C SER A 247 -22.00 1.53 12.36
N GLY A 248 -22.58 0.91 11.32
CA GLY A 248 -23.62 1.51 10.50
C GLY A 248 -23.12 2.67 9.64
N HIS A 249 -21.82 2.91 9.47
CA HIS A 249 -21.35 4.03 8.63
C HIS A 249 -21.30 3.71 7.14
N LEU A 250 -21.30 2.43 6.77
CA LEU A 250 -21.14 1.98 5.39
C LEU A 250 -22.41 1.34 4.84
N ASP A 251 -22.64 1.57 3.55
CA ASP A 251 -23.67 0.93 2.75
C ASP A 251 -23.11 -0.26 1.97
N VAL A 252 -21.86 -0.13 1.51
CA VAL A 252 -21.22 -1.10 0.63
C VAL A 252 -19.82 -1.43 1.14
N LEU A 253 -19.61 -2.71 1.47
CA LEU A 253 -18.29 -3.28 1.67
C LEU A 253 -17.73 -3.74 0.33
N SER A 254 -16.64 -3.10 -0.12
CA SER A 254 -15.87 -3.60 -1.26
C SER A 254 -14.69 -4.41 -0.75
N VAL A 255 -14.73 -5.72 -0.95
CA VAL A 255 -13.66 -6.64 -0.59
C VAL A 255 -12.41 -6.32 -1.41
N GLY A 256 -11.32 -5.98 -0.72
CA GLY A 256 -9.97 -5.88 -1.25
C GLY A 256 -9.31 -7.23 -1.31
N THR A 257 -9.77 -8.07 -2.24
CA THR A 257 -9.24 -9.41 -2.46
C THR A 257 -7.79 -9.37 -2.90
N SER A 258 -7.04 -10.42 -2.54
CA SER A 258 -5.66 -10.54 -2.97
C SER A 258 -5.52 -10.74 -4.47
N GLN A 259 -4.32 -10.48 -4.99
CA GLN A 259 -3.97 -10.80 -6.37
C GLN A 259 -4.17 -12.30 -6.66
N LEU A 260 -3.88 -13.18 -5.69
CA LEU A 260 -4.08 -14.63 -5.83
C LEU A 260 -5.57 -14.98 -5.94
N SER A 261 -6.42 -14.36 -5.12
CA SER A 261 -7.88 -14.49 -5.22
C SER A 261 -8.42 -14.04 -6.57
N GLN A 262 -7.80 -13.05 -7.21
CA GLN A 262 -8.24 -12.54 -8.52
C GLN A 262 -7.75 -13.40 -9.69
N SER A 263 -6.56 -13.99 -9.59
CA SER A 263 -5.86 -14.65 -10.71
C SER A 263 -5.81 -16.18 -10.65
N HIS A 264 -5.98 -16.78 -9.47
CA HIS A 264 -5.81 -18.22 -9.23
C HIS A 264 -6.85 -18.78 -8.26
N PHE A 265 -8.07 -18.22 -8.26
CA PHE A 265 -9.14 -18.66 -7.38
C PHE A 265 -9.45 -20.16 -7.54
N GLY A 266 -9.58 -20.88 -6.43
CA GLY A 266 -9.87 -22.30 -6.38
C GLY A 266 -8.66 -23.21 -6.62
N GLU A 267 -7.47 -22.65 -6.87
CA GLU A 267 -6.22 -23.42 -6.99
C GLU A 267 -5.54 -23.60 -5.63
N ASP A 268 -4.66 -24.60 -5.55
CA ASP A 268 -3.64 -24.66 -4.49
C ASP A 268 -2.51 -23.66 -4.82
N TRP A 269 -2.37 -22.63 -3.99
CA TRP A 269 -1.37 -21.58 -4.18
C TRP A 269 0.04 -21.99 -3.74
N GLY A 270 0.19 -23.07 -2.97
CA GLY A 270 1.48 -23.54 -2.47
C GLY A 270 2.29 -22.42 -1.79
N ALA A 271 3.51 -22.18 -2.28
CA ALA A 271 4.42 -21.15 -1.77
C ALA A 271 4.28 -19.78 -2.47
N ARG A 272 3.25 -19.56 -3.30
CA ARG A 272 3.06 -18.27 -3.97
C ARG A 272 2.83 -17.16 -2.94
N ALA A 273 3.57 -16.05 -3.10
CA ALA A 273 3.42 -14.90 -2.23
C ALA A 273 2.10 -14.16 -2.51
N ASN A 274 1.40 -13.79 -1.44
CA ASN A 274 0.27 -12.89 -1.54
C ASN A 274 0.79 -11.44 -1.54
N GLY A 275 0.59 -10.71 -2.65
CA GLY A 275 1.02 -9.31 -2.82
C GLY A 275 0.18 -8.26 -2.08
N GLY A 276 -0.68 -8.67 -1.13
CA GLY A 276 -1.57 -7.81 -0.37
C GLY A 276 -3.06 -8.14 -0.58
N GLY A 277 -3.92 -7.66 0.32
CA GLY A 277 -5.36 -7.93 0.29
C GLY A 277 -5.77 -9.28 0.90
N VAL A 278 -7.09 -9.46 1.07
CA VAL A 278 -7.64 -10.65 1.73
C VAL A 278 -7.59 -11.87 0.81
N PRO A 279 -6.99 -13.00 1.25
CA PRO A 279 -6.74 -14.15 0.38
C PRO A 279 -7.89 -15.17 0.35
N LEU A 280 -9.08 -14.73 -0.06
CA LEU A 280 -10.27 -15.61 -0.24
C LEU A 280 -10.06 -16.57 -1.42
N ASN A 281 -10.35 -17.85 -1.24
CA ASN A 281 -10.09 -18.89 -2.24
C ASN A 281 -11.26 -19.87 -2.44
N SER A 282 -12.37 -19.72 -1.73
CA SER A 282 -13.54 -20.58 -1.89
C SER A 282 -14.87 -19.81 -1.88
N ALA A 283 -15.91 -20.45 -2.41
CA ALA A 283 -17.27 -19.87 -2.45
C ALA A 283 -17.83 -19.69 -1.03
N GLU A 284 -17.53 -20.63 -0.14
CA GLU A 284 -17.93 -20.63 1.27
C GLU A 284 -17.35 -19.44 2.02
N GLU A 285 -16.11 -19.06 1.71
CA GLU A 285 -15.50 -17.88 2.32
C GLU A 285 -16.14 -16.57 1.84
N PHE A 286 -16.51 -16.49 0.55
CA PHE A 286 -17.28 -15.36 0.06
C PHE A 286 -18.67 -15.29 0.72
N ALA A 287 -19.36 -16.43 0.88
CA ALA A 287 -20.63 -16.49 1.61
C ALA A 287 -20.47 -16.08 3.09
N ALA A 288 -19.40 -16.51 3.75
CA ALA A 288 -19.09 -16.10 5.12
C ALA A 288 -18.85 -14.58 5.24
N VAL A 289 -18.20 -13.97 4.23
CA VAL A 289 -18.03 -12.51 4.16
C VAL A 289 -19.37 -11.81 4.01
N TRP A 290 -20.26 -12.32 3.14
CA TRP A 290 -21.61 -11.76 3.00
C TRP A 290 -22.34 -11.76 4.34
N GLU A 291 -22.43 -12.91 5.01
CA GLU A 291 -23.10 -13.01 6.30
C GLU A 291 -22.48 -12.08 7.37
N ALA A 292 -21.16 -12.00 7.44
CA ALA A 292 -20.47 -11.15 8.41
C ALA A 292 -20.64 -9.64 8.13
N ALA A 293 -20.86 -9.26 6.88
CA ALA A 293 -20.96 -7.86 6.44
C ALA A 293 -22.38 -7.30 6.51
N ARG A 294 -23.40 -8.14 6.70
CA ARG A 294 -24.80 -7.70 6.74
C ARG A 294 -25.03 -6.66 7.86
N PRO A 295 -25.76 -5.56 7.56
CA PRO A 295 -26.63 -5.41 6.40
C PRO A 295 -25.95 -4.78 5.17
N MET A 296 -24.63 -4.56 5.11
CA MET A 296 -24.00 -3.93 3.93
C MET A 296 -24.15 -4.77 2.66
N LEU A 297 -24.21 -4.12 1.49
CA LEU A 297 -23.98 -4.80 0.22
C LEU A 297 -22.51 -5.21 0.12
N VAL A 298 -22.23 -6.39 -0.41
CA VAL A 298 -20.85 -6.85 -0.63
C VAL A 298 -20.50 -6.76 -2.11
N ARG A 299 -19.35 -6.16 -2.41
CA ARG A 299 -18.77 -6.05 -3.75
C ARG A 299 -17.34 -6.54 -3.71
N THR A 300 -16.80 -7.00 -4.83
CA THR A 300 -15.41 -7.46 -4.94
C THR A 300 -14.82 -7.02 -6.27
N TYR A 301 -13.50 -7.05 -6.40
CA TYR A 301 -12.86 -6.90 -7.71
C TYR A 301 -13.30 -8.00 -8.66
N ALA A 302 -13.32 -7.67 -9.95
CA ALA A 302 -13.41 -8.68 -10.99
C ALA A 302 -12.18 -9.59 -10.93
N ALA A 303 -12.39 -10.86 -11.27
CA ALA A 303 -11.29 -11.77 -11.50
C ALA A 303 -10.51 -11.38 -12.75
N THR A 304 -9.28 -11.85 -12.87
CA THR A 304 -8.45 -11.69 -14.08
C THR A 304 -8.44 -12.94 -14.96
N ARG A 305 -9.00 -14.07 -14.46
CA ARG A 305 -9.22 -15.33 -15.16
C ARG A 305 -10.59 -15.89 -14.78
N ASN A 306 -11.20 -16.72 -15.63
CA ASN A 306 -12.49 -17.39 -15.36
C ASN A 306 -13.60 -16.42 -14.91
N ILE A 307 -13.65 -15.23 -15.55
CA ILE A 307 -14.54 -14.13 -15.16
C ILE A 307 -16.02 -14.56 -15.14
N PRO A 308 -16.55 -15.26 -16.17
CA PRO A 308 -17.96 -15.68 -16.18
C PRO A 308 -18.31 -16.63 -15.03
N GLU A 309 -17.43 -17.59 -14.74
CA GLU A 309 -17.65 -18.57 -13.66
C GLU A 309 -17.65 -17.88 -12.30
N LEU A 310 -16.68 -16.97 -12.07
CA LEU A 310 -16.55 -16.23 -10.84
C LEU A 310 -17.68 -15.22 -10.66
N ALA A 311 -18.14 -14.54 -11.71
CA ALA A 311 -19.30 -13.67 -11.67
C ALA A 311 -20.55 -14.42 -11.18
N ARG A 312 -20.83 -15.61 -11.74
CA ARG A 312 -21.96 -16.44 -11.26
C ARG A 312 -21.76 -16.89 -9.82
N MET A 313 -20.54 -17.16 -9.38
CA MET A 313 -20.26 -17.51 -7.99
C MET A 313 -20.57 -16.32 -7.08
N TYR A 314 -20.09 -15.12 -7.42
CA TYR A 314 -20.37 -13.91 -6.67
C TYR A 314 -21.86 -13.58 -6.58
N GLU A 315 -22.63 -13.78 -7.67
CA GLU A 315 -24.08 -13.65 -7.64
C GLU A 315 -24.73 -14.61 -6.62
N ARG A 316 -24.26 -15.86 -6.55
CA ARG A 316 -24.78 -16.86 -5.62
C ARG A 316 -24.35 -16.65 -4.17
N THR A 317 -23.14 -16.17 -3.93
CA THR A 317 -22.55 -16.16 -2.57
C THR A 317 -22.59 -14.80 -1.89
N ILE A 318 -22.49 -13.71 -2.63
CA ILE A 318 -22.44 -12.34 -2.08
C ILE A 318 -23.51 -11.42 -2.67
N HIS A 319 -24.42 -11.96 -3.49
CA HIS A 319 -25.54 -11.23 -4.09
C HIS A 319 -25.05 -9.93 -4.76
N ILE A 320 -24.05 -10.08 -5.63
CA ILE A 320 -23.31 -8.94 -6.20
C ILE A 320 -24.14 -8.11 -7.19
N ALA A 321 -25.17 -8.72 -7.80
CA ALA A 321 -26.04 -8.10 -8.80
C ALA A 321 -27.07 -7.14 -8.19
#